data_AF-A0A3L8SFC1-F1
#
_entry.id   AF-A0A3L8SFC1-F1
#
_cell.length_a   1.000
_cell.length_b   1.000
_cell.length_c   1.000
_cell.angle_alpha   90.00
_cell.angle_beta   90.00
_cell.angle_gamma   90.00
#
_symmetry.space_group_name_H-M   'P 1'
#
loop_
_entity.id
_entity.type
_entity.pdbx_description
1 polymer ?
#
loop_
_entity_poly.entity_id
_entity_poly.type
_entity_poly.pdbx_seq_one_letter_code
_entity_poly.pdbx_strand_id
1 'polypeptide(L)' 'LKLHLQSTDYGNFLANEASPLTVSVIDDKLKEKMVVEFRHMRNHAYEPLASFLDFITSVGSSKCQD' A
#
# COMPACT_ATOMS: atom_id res chain seq x y z
N LEU A 1 8.68 12.12 15.79
CA LEU A 1 8.11 11.46 14.59
C LEU A 1 7.72 10.01 14.86
N LYS A 2 8.63 9.12 15.32
CA LYS A 2 8.28 7.74 15.72
C LYS A 2 7.11 7.64 16.72
N LEU A 3 7.08 8.51 17.73
CA LEU A 3 6.08 8.50 18.82
C LEU A 3 4.64 8.75 18.34
N HIS A 4 4.42 9.61 17.34
CA HIS A 4 3.07 9.90 16.84
C HIS A 4 2.52 8.79 15.93
N LEU A 5 3.38 8.06 15.21
CA LEU A 5 2.98 6.92 14.39
C LEU A 5 2.70 5.67 15.24
N GLN A 6 3.38 5.51 16.38
CA GLN A 6 3.11 4.42 17.32
C GLN A 6 1.72 4.51 17.99
N SER A 7 1.16 5.71 18.16
CA SER A 7 -0.20 5.91 18.69
C SER A 7 -1.32 5.70 17.66
N THR A 8 -0.96 5.41 16.42
CA THR A 8 -1.91 5.10 15.34
C THR A 8 -1.79 3.63 14.96
N ASP A 9 -2.72 3.08 14.19
CA ASP A 9 -2.66 1.69 13.70
C ASP A 9 -1.37 1.36 12.94
N TYR A 10 -0.58 2.38 12.61
CA TYR A 10 0.74 2.26 12.04
C TYR A 10 1.84 1.78 13.00
N GLY A 11 1.59 1.81 14.31
CA GLY A 11 2.54 1.35 15.34
C GLY A 11 2.82 -0.15 15.30
N ASN A 12 1.80 -0.97 15.01
CA ASN A 12 1.91 -2.44 15.05
C ASN A 12 2.79 -3.02 13.94
N PHE A 13 2.82 -2.42 12.75
CA PHE A 13 3.69 -2.92 11.67
C PHE A 13 5.11 -2.36 11.74
N LEU A 14 5.30 -1.18 12.33
CA LEU A 14 6.63 -0.61 12.57
C LEU A 14 7.33 -1.21 13.81
N ALA A 15 6.60 -1.98 14.62
CA ALA A 15 7.13 -2.58 15.86
C ALA A 15 8.15 -3.70 15.61
N ASN A 16 8.10 -4.39 14.46
CA ASN A 16 9.00 -5.50 14.12
C ASN A 16 10.23 -5.06 13.31
N GLU A 17 10.35 -3.78 12.94
CA GLU A 17 11.48 -3.29 12.15
C GLU A 17 12.67 -2.91 13.05
N ALA A 18 13.84 -3.47 12.74
CA ALA A 18 15.08 -3.18 13.44
C ALA A 18 15.50 -1.72 13.18
N SER A 19 16.00 -1.04 14.21
CA SER A 19 16.52 0.33 14.02
C SER A 19 17.80 0.32 13.16
N PRO A 20 18.02 1.32 12.27
CA PRO A 20 17.25 2.56 12.12
C PRO A 20 16.10 2.46 11.10
N LEU A 21 14.89 2.74 11.56
CA LEU A 21 13.71 2.96 10.72
C LEU A 21 13.92 4.22 9.87
N THR A 22 14.26 4.02 8.60
CA THR A 22 14.37 5.09 7.62
C THR A 22 12.99 5.42 7.04
N VAL A 23 12.84 6.65 6.53
CA VAL A 23 11.60 7.08 5.87
C VAL A 23 11.27 6.22 4.65
N SER A 24 12.28 5.68 3.97
CA SER A 24 12.09 4.76 2.83
C SER A 24 11.42 3.46 3.24
N VAL A 25 11.85 2.83 4.34
CA VAL A 25 11.24 1.58 4.84
C VAL A 25 9.78 1.80 5.25
N ILE A 26 9.47 2.96 5.82
CA ILE A 26 8.10 3.33 6.16
C ILE A 26 7.25 3.45 4.90
N ASP A 27 7.74 4.16 3.88
CA ASP A 27 7.03 4.33 2.60
C ASP A 27 6.78 3.00 1.89
N ASP A 28 7.78 2.11 1.87
CA ASP A 28 7.68 0.79 1.26
C ASP A 28 6.64 -0.08 1.97
N LYS A 29 6.65 -0.12 3.30
CA LYS A 29 5.69 -0.90 4.10
C LYS A 29 4.26 -0.39 3.96
N LEU A 30 4.07 0.93 3.89
CA LEU A 30 2.77 1.55 3.65
C LEU A 30 2.22 1.16 2.28
N LYS A 31 3.06 1.21 1.25
CA LYS A 31 2.71 0.80 -0.12
C LYS A 31 2.35 -0.69 -0.18
N GLU A 32 3.16 -1.56 0.43
CA GLU A 32 2.87 -3.00 0.48
C GLU A 32 1.48 -3.28 1.06
N LYS A 33 1.15 -2.67 2.20
CA LYS A 33 -0.15 -2.86 2.86
C LYS A 33 -1.30 -2.34 2.00
N MET A 34 -1.16 -1.16 1.41
CA MET A 34 -2.17 -0.59 0.51
C MET A 34 -2.41 -1.50 -0.70
N VAL A 35 -1.35 -2.06 -1.29
CA VAL A 35 -1.46 -2.99 -2.43
C VAL A 35 -2.19 -4.28 -2.03
N VAL A 36 -1.89 -4.83 -0.85
CA VAL A 36 -2.55 -6.04 -0.34
C VAL A 36 -4.04 -5.80 -0.12
N GLU A 37 -4.41 -4.72 0.55
CA GLU A 37 -5.82 -4.36 0.77
C GLU A 37 -6.56 -4.07 -0.53
N PHE A 38 -5.91 -3.34 -1.45
CA PHE A 38 -6.48 -3.05 -2.76
C PHE A 38 -6.74 -4.33 -3.56
N ARG A 39 -5.80 -5.29 -3.55
CA ARG A 39 -6.00 -6.62 -4.14
C ARG A 39 -7.14 -7.38 -3.48
N HIS A 40 -7.23 -7.32 -2.16
CA HIS A 40 -8.31 -7.98 -1.42
C HIS A 40 -9.69 -7.41 -1.81
N MET A 41 -9.79 -6.09 -1.95
CA MET A 41 -11.01 -5.42 -2.45
C MET A 41 -11.30 -5.80 -3.91
N ARG A 42 -10.27 -5.83 -4.77
CA ARG A 42 -10.41 -6.20 -6.19
C ARG A 42 -10.93 -7.63 -6.38
N ASN A 43 -10.46 -8.56 -5.55
CA ASN A 43 -10.84 -9.98 -5.60
C ASN A 43 -12.30 -10.22 -5.16
N HIS A 44 -12.84 -9.36 -4.29
CA HIS A 44 -14.23 -9.43 -3.84
C HIS A 44 -15.17 -8.47 -4.60
N ALA A 45 -14.64 -7.69 -5.55
CA ALA A 45 -15.44 -6.76 -6.36
C ALA A 45 -16.10 -7.49 -7.54
N TYR A 46 -17.39 -7.27 -7.71
CA TYR A 46 -18.16 -7.69 -8.88
C TYR A 46 -18.21 -6.58 -9.93
N GLU A 47 -18.59 -6.90 -11.17
CA GLU A 47 -18.85 -5.87 -12.17
C GLU A 47 -19.99 -4.95 -11.72
N PRO A 48 -19.90 -3.63 -11.96
CA PRO A 48 -18.88 -2.91 -12.75
C PRO A 48 -17.68 -2.40 -11.92
N LEU A 49 -17.71 -2.56 -10.59
CA LEU A 49 -16.67 -2.07 -9.68
C LEU A 49 -15.32 -2.73 -9.95
N ALA A 50 -15.35 -4.02 -10.29
CA ALA A 50 -14.20 -4.78 -10.76
C ALA A 50 -13.42 -4.04 -11.87
N SER A 51 -14.11 -3.70 -12.94
CA SER A 51 -13.54 -3.03 -14.11
C SER A 51 -13.04 -1.63 -13.76
N PHE A 52 -13.73 -0.91 -12.87
CA PHE A 52 -13.26 0.38 -12.36
C PHE A 52 -11.93 0.27 -11.60
N LEU A 53 -11.77 -0.74 -10.74
CA LEU A 53 -10.52 -0.98 -10.01
C LEU A 53 -9.37 -1.40 -10.95
N ASP A 54 -9.65 -2.07 -12.07
CA ASP A 54 -8.66 -2.35 -13.12
C ASP A 54 -8.19 -1.08 -13.83
N PHE A 55 -9.08 -0.10 -14.06
CA PHE A 55 -8.68 1.20 -14.61
C PHE A 55 -7.70 1.94 -13.69
N ILE A 56 -7.88 1.87 -12.37
CA ILE A 56 -6.96 2.47 -11.40
C ILE A 56 -5.57 1.82 -11.47
N THR A 57 -5.52 0.50 -11.66
CA THR A 57 -4.23 -0.25 -11.70
C THR A 57 -3.52 -0.12 -13.06
N SER A 58 -4.27 -0.07 -14.17
CA SER A 58 -3.72 -0.02 -15.53
C SER A 58 -3.06 1.32 -15.89
N VAL A 59 -3.43 2.43 -15.23
CA VAL A 59 -2.76 3.74 -15.40
C VAL A 59 -1.27 3.70 -15.03
N GLY A 60 -0.83 2.74 -14.22
CA GLY A 60 0.59 2.55 -13.88
C GLY A 60 1.45 1.89 -14.97
N SER A 61 0.85 1.32 -16.03
CA SER A 61 1.56 0.54 -17.05
C SER A 61 1.82 1.29 -18.36
N SER A 62 1.42 2.56 -18.48
CA SER A 62 1.63 3.38 -19.69
C SER A 62 2.90 4.25 -19.66
N LYS A 63 3.91 3.91 -18.84
CA LYS A 63 5.26 4.47 -19.01
C LYS A 63 6.27 3.35 -19.20
N CYS A 64 7.08 3.50 -20.24
CA CYS A 64 8.18 2.63 -20.69
C CYS A 64 7.78 1.51 -21.66
N GLN A 65 7.20 1.90 -22.78
CA GLN A 65 7.63 1.35 -24.06
C GLN A 65 8.16 2.53 -24.89
N ASP A 66 9.44 2.86 -24.65
CA ASP A 66 10.41 3.53 -25.53
C ASP A 66 11.75 3.67 -24.79
#